data_AF-A0A8S4RZX7-F1
#
_entry.id   AF-A0A8S4RZX7-F1
#
_cell.length_a   1.000
_cell.length_b   1.000
_cell.length_c   1.000
_cell.angle_alpha   90.00
_cell.angle_beta   90.00
_cell.angle_gamma   90.00
#
_symmetry.space_group_name_H-M   'P 1'
#
loop_
_entity.id
_entity.type
_entity.pdbx_description
1 polymer ?
#
loop_
_entity_poly.entity_id
_entity_poly.type
_entity_poly.pdbx_seq_one_letter_code
_entity_poly.pdbx_strand_id
1 'polypeptide(L)'
;MAKLVDIYNCEKEPVIKRRQLPLTIYENLTMIMDLNTMGLICDNPQVKGREYEEFMRKYRILTTDELKSALRVDATDIFNVLNQSIPCVGCRRSVERLFYQLCKSGHPTLDPLIMNTDEIMTIREDKIIHSQSLATLLNGHSTGIECLILSQPRWKKSQRCTLHSLEAGTARGWGATSTCGWGWGAWGWGGRAAWRAAWDAMRASAREHVTLVHFNTLHDTLHNYLRKHRFCADCKTKVLRAYQLLVEEKEPQKEKGYVGALYGGIKRCLLDKHLHLQAKTDYIAHLIARAEPELLGNHRERHAKTLEIAQEEVLICLGICIYERLQRISLRLREEEGTCQTLAAVAVEALYRKFETAVEMKSGVSKLQLLYDEITQEEVTRQQRKEQKKLKRRKKKERQAGEGKCKQRKEQKKLKRRKKKERQAGEGKCKVRYCSPVSPGFDNRKYFQSSYFDLLI
;
A
#
# COMPACT_ATOMS: atom_id res chain seq x y z
N MET A 1 0.43 -0.95 10.76
CA MET A 1 1.48 -1.64 11.52
C MET A 1 0.85 -2.71 12.38
N ALA A 2 1.44 -3.89 12.39
CA ALA A 2 1.00 -5.03 13.17
C ALA A 2 1.06 -4.74 14.67
N LYS A 3 0.26 -5.46 15.48
CA LYS A 3 0.26 -5.32 16.93
C LYS A 3 1.19 -6.35 17.57
N LEU A 4 1.84 -5.98 18.67
CA LEU A 4 2.67 -6.87 19.48
C LEU A 4 1.89 -7.24 20.73
N VAL A 5 1.32 -8.44 20.73
CA VAL A 5 0.27 -8.82 21.68
C VAL A 5 0.77 -9.54 22.91
N ASP A 6 1.92 -10.21 22.82
CA ASP A 6 2.50 -10.95 23.93
C ASP A 6 4.00 -11.21 23.72
N ILE A 7 4.64 -11.82 24.72
CA ILE A 7 6.01 -12.31 24.66
C ILE A 7 5.99 -13.84 24.65
N TYR A 8 6.76 -14.40 23.73
CA TYR A 8 6.92 -15.83 23.58
C TYR A 8 7.90 -16.32 24.66
N ASN A 9 7.37 -16.63 25.84
CA ASN A 9 8.15 -17.20 26.94
C ASN A 9 8.46 -18.67 26.65
N CYS A 10 9.72 -19.08 26.81
CA CYS A 10 10.15 -20.46 26.59
C CYS A 10 9.49 -21.48 27.55
N GLU A 11 8.92 -21.04 28.68
CA GLU A 11 8.32 -21.93 29.69
C GLU A 11 6.89 -22.39 29.34
N LYS A 12 6.19 -21.69 28.46
CA LYS A 12 4.86 -22.05 27.99
C LYS A 12 4.78 -21.73 26.51
N GLU A 13 4.70 -22.74 25.65
CA GLU A 13 4.46 -22.52 24.22
C GLU A 13 3.13 -21.77 24.05
N PRO A 14 3.14 -20.47 23.71
CA PRO A 14 1.90 -19.73 23.58
C PRO A 14 1.16 -20.26 22.35
N VAL A 15 -0.14 -20.48 22.51
CA VAL A 15 -1.00 -20.91 21.41
C VAL A 15 -1.09 -19.78 20.39
N ILE A 16 -0.41 -19.95 19.25
CA ILE A 16 -0.43 -19.01 18.13
C ILE A 16 -1.81 -19.00 17.51
N LYS A 17 -2.49 -17.85 17.60
CA LYS A 17 -3.84 -17.69 17.06
C LYS A 17 -3.80 -17.35 15.57
N ARG A 18 -4.99 -17.29 14.97
CA ARG A 18 -5.20 -16.82 13.60
C ARG A 18 -4.49 -15.48 13.37
N ARG A 19 -3.71 -15.39 12.29
CA ARG A 19 -2.94 -14.20 11.88
C ARG A 19 -1.90 -13.74 12.91
N GLN A 20 -1.35 -14.67 13.66
CA GLN A 20 -0.24 -14.41 14.58
C GLN A 20 1.03 -15.14 14.16
N LEU A 21 2.18 -14.54 14.46
CA LEU A 21 3.50 -15.08 14.15
C LEU A 21 4.49 -14.78 15.28
N PRO A 22 5.30 -15.75 15.73
CA PRO A 22 6.47 -15.48 16.57
C PRO A 22 7.49 -14.61 15.82
N LEU A 23 7.79 -13.45 16.38
CA LEU A 23 8.74 -12.47 15.90
C LEU A 23 9.98 -12.46 16.81
N THR A 24 11.06 -13.07 16.35
CA THR A 24 12.34 -13.05 17.05
C THR A 24 13.05 -11.70 16.85
N ILE A 25 13.29 -11.00 17.97
CA ILE A 25 14.00 -9.70 18.01
C ILE A 25 15.47 -9.90 18.40
N TYR A 26 15.70 -10.76 19.40
CA TYR A 26 17.01 -11.19 19.91
C TYR A 26 16.94 -12.69 20.22
N GLU A 27 18.08 -13.33 20.52
CA GLU A 27 18.12 -14.73 20.96
C GLU A 27 17.24 -14.98 22.20
N ASN A 28 17.12 -13.99 23.08
CA ASN A 28 16.37 -14.05 24.34
C ASN A 28 15.05 -13.26 24.33
N LEU A 29 14.62 -12.71 23.18
CA LEU A 29 13.36 -11.97 23.07
C LEU A 29 12.64 -12.33 21.79
N THR A 30 11.57 -13.09 21.95
CA THR A 30 10.60 -13.37 20.89
C THR A 30 9.24 -12.80 21.30
N MET A 31 8.59 -12.07 20.41
CA MET A 31 7.30 -11.44 20.64
C MET A 31 6.25 -12.05 19.72
N ILE A 32 4.97 -11.97 20.07
CA ILE A 32 3.88 -12.41 19.18
C ILE A 32 3.39 -11.22 18.37
N MET A 33 3.64 -11.26 17.07
CA MET A 33 3.14 -10.29 16.09
C MET A 33 1.74 -10.69 15.64
N ASP A 34 0.80 -9.76 15.64
CA ASP A 34 -0.60 -9.92 15.25
C ASP A 34 -0.91 -9.06 14.01
N LEU A 35 -1.28 -9.73 12.92
CA LEU A 35 -1.53 -9.16 11.60
C LEU A 35 -3.01 -8.83 11.35
N ASN A 36 -3.91 -9.02 12.32
CA ASN A 36 -5.35 -8.80 12.09
C ASN A 36 -5.69 -7.35 11.69
N THR A 37 -4.85 -6.37 12.05
CA THR A 37 -5.04 -4.95 11.70
C THR A 37 -4.38 -4.54 10.40
N MET A 38 -3.72 -5.46 9.68
CA MET A 38 -2.82 -5.13 8.57
C MET A 38 -3.48 -5.03 7.20
N GLY A 39 -4.74 -5.46 7.04
CA GLY A 39 -5.41 -5.47 5.74
C GLY A 39 -4.57 -6.23 4.71
N LEU A 40 -4.43 -7.55 4.90
CA LEU A 40 -3.69 -8.40 3.96
C LEU A 40 -4.38 -8.36 2.59
N ILE A 41 -3.68 -8.71 1.51
CA ILE A 41 -4.26 -8.75 0.16
C ILE A 41 -5.51 -9.63 0.07
N CYS A 42 -5.68 -10.58 1.00
CA CYS A 42 -6.86 -11.43 1.11
C CYS A 42 -8.06 -10.76 1.82
N ASP A 43 -7.93 -9.51 2.28
CA ASP A 43 -8.96 -8.70 2.94
C ASP A 43 -9.63 -7.69 1.99
N ASN A 44 -9.70 -8.02 0.70
CA ASN A 44 -10.30 -7.12 -0.29
C ASN A 44 -11.79 -6.85 -0.03
N PRO A 45 -12.29 -5.67 -0.43
CA PRO A 45 -13.73 -5.43 -0.44
C PRO A 45 -14.41 -6.39 -1.42
N GLN A 46 -15.67 -6.75 -1.12
CA GLN A 46 -16.44 -7.65 -1.96
C GLN A 46 -16.51 -7.17 -3.42
N VAL A 47 -16.14 -8.06 -4.33
CA VAL A 47 -16.19 -7.82 -5.78
C VAL A 47 -17.63 -7.80 -6.25
N LYS A 48 -17.99 -6.83 -7.09
CA LYS A 48 -19.36 -6.64 -7.61
C LYS A 48 -19.35 -6.31 -9.09
N GLY A 49 -20.50 -6.50 -9.75
CA GLY A 49 -20.70 -6.14 -11.14
C GLY A 49 -19.86 -6.98 -12.11
N ARG A 50 -19.28 -6.32 -13.12
CA ARG A 50 -18.62 -7.00 -14.26
C ARG A 50 -17.45 -7.89 -13.84
N GLU A 51 -16.63 -7.46 -12.88
CA GLU A 51 -15.48 -8.23 -12.39
C GLU A 51 -15.94 -9.56 -11.78
N TYR A 52 -17.02 -9.54 -11.00
CA TYR A 52 -17.59 -10.75 -10.41
C TYR A 52 -18.20 -11.67 -11.47
N GLU A 53 -18.91 -11.11 -12.46
CA GLU A 53 -19.50 -11.89 -13.55
C GLU A 53 -18.42 -12.59 -14.41
N GLU A 54 -17.30 -11.92 -14.67
CA GLU A 54 -16.17 -12.52 -15.38
C GLU A 54 -15.55 -13.67 -14.58
N PHE A 55 -15.31 -13.44 -13.28
CA PHE A 55 -14.82 -14.50 -12.39
C PHE A 55 -15.76 -15.69 -12.36
N MET A 56 -17.08 -15.46 -12.22
CA MET A 56 -18.09 -16.52 -12.19
C MET A 56 -18.11 -17.35 -13.47
N ARG A 57 -17.82 -16.75 -14.63
CA ARG A 57 -17.70 -17.47 -15.90
C ARG A 57 -16.54 -18.47 -15.86
N LYS A 58 -15.38 -18.04 -15.35
CA LYS A 58 -14.19 -18.89 -15.17
C LYS A 58 -14.43 -19.97 -14.11
N TYR A 59 -15.02 -19.60 -12.98
CA TYR A 59 -15.31 -20.48 -11.86
C TYR A 59 -16.18 -21.68 -12.25
N ARG A 60 -17.18 -21.48 -13.13
CA ARG A 60 -18.12 -22.53 -13.57
C ARG A 60 -17.52 -23.53 -14.56
N ILE A 61 -16.34 -23.27 -15.12
CA ILE A 61 -15.70 -24.17 -16.09
C ILE A 61 -15.15 -25.40 -15.37
N LEU A 62 -14.54 -25.21 -14.19
CA LEU A 62 -13.92 -26.28 -13.41
C LEU A 62 -14.96 -27.00 -12.53
N THR A 63 -14.81 -28.32 -12.37
CA THR A 63 -15.52 -29.06 -11.31
C THR A 63 -14.94 -28.70 -9.94
N THR A 64 -15.61 -29.09 -8.85
CA THR A 64 -15.11 -28.81 -7.49
C THR A 64 -13.73 -29.42 -7.24
N ASP A 65 -13.46 -30.63 -7.74
CA ASP A 65 -12.16 -31.29 -7.54
C ASP A 65 -11.06 -30.67 -8.41
N GLU A 66 -11.38 -30.33 -9.65
CA GLU A 66 -10.46 -29.59 -10.53
C GLU A 66 -10.13 -28.21 -9.96
N LEU A 67 -11.13 -27.50 -9.39
CA LEU A 67 -10.93 -26.21 -8.76
C LEU A 67 -10.02 -26.33 -7.54
N LYS A 68 -10.24 -27.33 -6.68
CA LYS A 68 -9.36 -27.62 -5.53
C LYS A 68 -7.93 -27.92 -5.98
N SER A 69 -7.77 -28.66 -7.07
CA SER A 69 -6.45 -28.95 -7.66
C SER A 69 -5.80 -27.70 -8.25
N ALA A 70 -6.57 -26.82 -8.90
CA ALA A 70 -6.09 -25.58 -9.51
C ALA A 70 -5.68 -24.54 -8.47
N LEU A 71 -6.19 -24.63 -7.24
CA LEU A 71 -5.86 -23.76 -6.10
C LEU A 71 -4.84 -24.38 -5.14
N ARG A 72 -3.93 -25.20 -5.68
CA ARG A 72 -2.77 -25.75 -4.97
C ARG A 72 -1.50 -25.36 -5.69
N VAL A 73 -0.65 -24.57 -5.07
CA VAL A 73 0.64 -24.15 -5.62
C VAL A 73 1.77 -24.71 -4.76
N ASP A 74 2.85 -25.13 -5.39
CA ASP A 74 4.06 -25.57 -4.68
C ASP A 74 5.02 -24.39 -4.43
N ALA A 75 6.12 -24.66 -3.73
CA ALA A 75 7.14 -23.65 -3.47
C ALA A 75 7.75 -23.06 -4.76
N THR A 76 7.88 -23.87 -5.82
CA THR A 76 8.45 -23.47 -7.11
C THR A 76 7.55 -22.45 -7.80
N ASP A 77 6.24 -22.71 -7.84
CA ASP A 77 5.23 -21.79 -8.37
C ASP A 77 5.32 -20.42 -7.68
N ILE A 78 5.39 -20.40 -6.35
CA ILE A 78 5.46 -19.19 -5.54
C ILE A 78 6.78 -18.44 -5.78
N PHE A 79 7.92 -19.13 -5.74
CA PHE A 79 9.22 -18.48 -5.90
C PHE A 79 9.47 -17.99 -7.33
N ASN A 80 8.86 -18.61 -8.33
CA ASN A 80 8.87 -18.09 -9.69
C ASN A 80 8.18 -16.73 -9.78
N VAL A 81 6.99 -16.59 -9.20
CA VAL A 81 6.30 -15.29 -9.11
C VAL A 81 7.12 -14.29 -8.30
N LEU A 82 7.66 -14.71 -7.15
CA LEU A 82 8.50 -13.86 -6.30
C LEU A 82 9.72 -13.28 -7.05
N ASN A 83 10.40 -14.11 -7.83
CA ASN A 83 11.58 -13.74 -8.61
C ASN A 83 11.26 -12.77 -9.76
N GLN A 84 10.07 -12.88 -10.35
CA GLN A 84 9.60 -11.98 -11.41
C GLN A 84 9.16 -10.62 -10.85
N SER A 85 8.51 -10.62 -9.68
CA SER A 85 7.88 -9.42 -9.11
C SER A 85 8.80 -8.60 -8.20
N ILE A 86 9.66 -9.24 -7.40
CA ILE A 86 10.41 -8.56 -6.33
C ILE A 86 11.89 -8.41 -6.68
N PRO A 87 12.39 -7.18 -6.95
CA PRO A 87 13.77 -6.97 -7.36
C PRO A 87 14.79 -7.13 -6.21
N CYS A 88 14.38 -6.85 -4.98
CA CYS A 88 15.27 -6.89 -3.82
C CYS A 88 15.56 -8.33 -3.38
N VAL A 89 16.83 -8.76 -3.49
CA VAL A 89 17.29 -10.09 -3.03
C VAL A 89 17.02 -10.33 -1.54
N GLY A 90 17.14 -9.30 -0.69
CA GLY A 90 16.84 -9.42 0.74
C GLY A 90 15.37 -9.73 1.02
N CYS A 91 14.45 -9.09 0.29
CA CYS A 91 13.03 -9.40 0.40
C CYS A 91 12.73 -10.83 -0.06
N ARG A 92 13.34 -11.27 -1.17
CA ARG A 92 13.15 -12.62 -1.68
C ARG A 92 13.58 -13.69 -0.67
N ARG A 93 14.79 -13.56 -0.13
CA ARG A 93 15.31 -14.46 0.91
C ARG A 93 14.46 -14.45 2.18
N SER A 94 13.95 -13.28 2.59
CA SER A 94 13.09 -13.18 3.76
C SER A 94 11.75 -13.89 3.56
N VAL A 95 11.16 -13.77 2.36
CA VAL A 95 9.92 -14.47 1.98
C VAL A 95 10.14 -15.98 1.91
N GLU A 96 11.24 -16.44 1.29
CA GLU A 96 11.61 -17.86 1.26
C GLU A 96 11.77 -18.43 2.68
N ARG A 97 12.52 -17.74 3.55
CA ARG A 97 12.68 -18.14 4.96
C ARG A 97 11.34 -18.23 5.68
N LEU A 98 10.48 -17.21 5.55
CA LEU A 98 9.16 -17.21 6.18
C LEU A 98 8.30 -18.37 5.64
N PHE A 99 8.35 -18.62 4.34
CA PHE A 99 7.60 -19.71 3.72
C PHE A 99 7.91 -21.06 4.38
N TYR A 100 9.19 -21.44 4.42
CA TYR A 100 9.59 -22.70 5.05
C TYR A 100 9.32 -22.74 6.56
N GLN A 101 9.46 -21.59 7.25
CA GLN A 101 9.11 -21.48 8.67
C GLN A 101 7.62 -21.77 8.90
N LEU A 102 6.74 -21.26 8.04
CA LEU A 102 5.30 -21.49 8.13
C LEU A 102 4.93 -22.94 7.76
N CYS A 103 5.55 -23.53 6.74
CA CYS A 103 5.37 -24.95 6.40
C CYS A 103 5.75 -25.86 7.59
N LYS A 104 6.86 -25.56 8.27
CA LYS A 104 7.34 -26.34 9.42
C LYS A 104 6.49 -26.16 10.68
N SER A 105 6.04 -24.93 10.94
CA SER A 105 5.31 -24.59 12.18
C SER A 105 3.80 -24.82 12.10
N GLY A 106 3.22 -24.83 10.89
CA GLY A 106 1.78 -24.94 10.68
C GLY A 106 0.98 -23.75 11.21
N HIS A 107 1.62 -22.62 11.51
CA HIS A 107 0.94 -21.47 12.08
C HIS A 107 -0.04 -20.83 11.09
N PRO A 108 -1.29 -20.48 11.50
CA PRO A 108 -2.30 -19.90 10.63
C PRO A 108 -2.09 -18.39 10.39
N THR A 109 -0.85 -18.01 10.06
CA THR A 109 -0.37 -16.62 9.96
C THR A 109 -1.00 -15.86 8.80
N LEU A 110 -1.17 -16.53 7.65
CA LEU A 110 -1.66 -15.90 6.40
C LEU A 110 -3.12 -16.26 6.09
N ASP A 111 -3.87 -16.69 7.10
CA ASP A 111 -5.26 -17.10 6.92
C ASP A 111 -6.07 -16.06 6.11
N PRO A 112 -6.81 -16.48 5.06
CA PRO A 112 -7.24 -17.86 4.75
C PRO A 112 -6.28 -18.72 3.90
N LEU A 113 -5.06 -18.26 3.62
CA LEU A 113 -4.03 -19.06 2.97
C LEU A 113 -3.46 -20.08 3.96
N ILE A 114 -3.38 -21.33 3.54
CA ILE A 114 -2.92 -22.47 4.35
C ILE A 114 -1.67 -23.06 3.70
N MET A 115 -0.69 -23.40 4.52
CA MET A 115 0.57 -23.99 4.11
C MET A 115 0.73 -25.34 4.79
N ASN A 116 1.01 -26.37 4.00
CA ASN A 116 1.20 -27.73 4.50
C ASN A 116 2.69 -28.04 4.67
N THR A 117 3.00 -29.12 5.39
CA THR A 117 4.36 -29.63 5.57
C THR A 117 5.00 -30.09 4.25
N ASP A 118 4.18 -30.44 3.26
CA ASP A 118 4.63 -30.86 1.92
C ASP A 118 4.99 -29.67 1.01
N GLU A 119 5.16 -28.47 1.58
CA GLU A 119 5.51 -27.24 0.85
C GLU A 119 4.47 -26.82 -0.21
N ILE A 120 3.22 -27.26 0.01
CA ILE A 120 2.07 -26.89 -0.80
C ILE A 120 1.29 -25.80 -0.07
N MET A 121 0.96 -24.73 -0.78
CA MET A 121 0.06 -23.70 -0.33
C MET A 121 -1.30 -23.79 -1.04
N THR A 122 -2.36 -23.58 -0.29
CA THR A 122 -3.75 -23.59 -0.78
C THR A 122 -4.62 -22.60 -0.01
N ILE A 123 -5.90 -22.52 -0.37
CA ILE A 123 -6.90 -21.70 0.30
C ILE A 123 -7.76 -22.61 1.18
N ARG A 124 -8.19 -22.11 2.34
CA ARG A 124 -9.14 -22.81 3.21
C ARG A 124 -10.40 -23.25 2.43
N GLU A 125 -10.81 -24.50 2.62
CA GLU A 125 -11.85 -25.14 1.80
C GLU A 125 -13.21 -24.44 1.85
N ASP A 126 -13.61 -23.89 3.01
CA ASP A 126 -14.83 -23.10 3.16
C ASP A 126 -14.85 -21.86 2.25
N LYS A 127 -13.68 -21.30 1.94
CA LYS A 127 -13.54 -20.15 1.04
C LYS A 127 -13.54 -20.55 -0.43
N ILE A 128 -13.09 -21.76 -0.76
CA ILE A 128 -13.07 -22.29 -2.15
C ILE A 128 -14.49 -22.56 -2.65
N ILE A 129 -15.33 -23.15 -1.79
CA ILE A 129 -16.71 -23.54 -2.15
C ILE A 129 -17.61 -22.31 -2.39
N HIS A 130 -17.29 -21.18 -1.76
CA HIS A 130 -18.09 -19.96 -1.88
C HIS A 130 -17.51 -19.03 -2.95
N SER A 131 -18.14 -19.00 -4.12
CA SER A 131 -17.67 -18.23 -5.29
C SER A 131 -17.40 -16.74 -4.99
N GLN A 132 -18.25 -16.09 -4.19
CA GLN A 132 -18.06 -14.70 -3.77
C GLN A 132 -16.80 -14.50 -2.91
N SER A 133 -16.54 -15.43 -1.99
CA SER A 133 -15.37 -15.39 -1.12
C SER A 133 -14.09 -15.59 -1.92
N LEU A 134 -14.08 -16.58 -2.81
CA LEU A 134 -12.93 -16.87 -3.68
C LEU A 134 -12.67 -15.73 -4.67
N ALA A 135 -13.72 -15.19 -5.30
CA ALA A 135 -13.61 -14.03 -6.18
C ALA A 135 -12.95 -12.85 -5.46
N THR A 136 -13.37 -12.59 -4.23
CA THR A 136 -12.85 -11.48 -3.42
C THR A 136 -11.40 -11.69 -3.02
N LEU A 137 -11.03 -12.90 -2.61
CA LEU A 137 -9.65 -13.25 -2.25
C LEU A 137 -8.70 -13.12 -3.44
N LEU A 138 -9.12 -13.59 -4.62
CA LEU A 138 -8.29 -13.58 -5.82
C LEU A 138 -8.35 -12.25 -6.59
N ASN A 139 -9.27 -11.33 -6.28
CA ASN A 139 -9.34 -10.05 -6.98
C ASN A 139 -8.15 -9.16 -6.61
N GLY A 140 -7.74 -8.27 -7.51
CA GLY A 140 -6.66 -7.32 -7.22
C GLY A 140 -5.29 -7.94 -6.91
N HIS A 141 -5.06 -9.20 -7.30
CA HIS A 141 -3.79 -9.92 -7.13
C HIS A 141 -2.62 -9.15 -7.75
N SER A 142 -2.79 -8.66 -8.98
CA SER A 142 -1.77 -7.94 -9.73
C SER A 142 -1.54 -6.53 -9.19
N THR A 143 -2.62 -5.79 -8.90
CA THR A 143 -2.53 -4.44 -8.34
C THR A 143 -1.96 -4.44 -6.92
N GLY A 144 -2.25 -5.46 -6.11
CA GLY A 144 -1.69 -5.58 -4.76
C GLY A 144 -0.18 -5.76 -4.77
N ILE A 145 0.37 -6.60 -5.65
CA ILE A 145 1.83 -6.77 -5.81
C ILE A 145 2.46 -5.46 -6.31
N GLU A 146 1.87 -4.82 -7.32
CA GLU A 146 2.37 -3.55 -7.85
C GLU A 146 2.36 -2.43 -6.80
N CYS A 147 1.29 -2.30 -6.03
CA CYS A 147 1.20 -1.37 -4.91
C CYS A 147 2.27 -1.63 -3.85
N LEU A 148 2.55 -2.89 -3.51
CA LEU A 148 3.63 -3.24 -2.59
C LEU A 148 4.99 -2.80 -3.14
N ILE A 149 5.26 -3.04 -4.43
CA ILE A 149 6.52 -2.63 -5.08
C ILE A 149 6.66 -1.10 -5.16
N LEU A 150 5.57 -0.38 -5.42
CA LEU A 150 5.56 1.08 -5.52
C LEU A 150 5.63 1.76 -4.15
N SER A 151 5.02 1.17 -3.13
CA SER A 151 5.03 1.66 -1.74
C SER A 151 6.40 1.52 -1.07
N GLN A 152 7.28 0.66 -1.58
CA GLN A 152 8.64 0.51 -1.05
C GLN A 152 9.56 1.59 -1.64
N PRO A 153 10.00 2.60 -0.85
CA PRO A 153 11.02 3.54 -1.30
C PRO A 153 12.29 2.76 -1.65
N ARG A 154 12.69 2.85 -2.92
CA ARG A 154 13.90 2.20 -3.45
C ARG A 154 15.03 3.21 -3.52
N TRP A 155 16.25 2.74 -3.27
CA TRP A 155 17.41 3.61 -3.38
C TRP A 155 17.76 3.83 -4.85
N LYS A 156 17.92 5.09 -5.28
CA LYS A 156 18.13 5.46 -6.69
C LYS A 156 19.34 4.78 -7.37
N LYS A 157 20.29 4.22 -6.61
CA LYS A 157 21.49 3.52 -7.11
C LYS A 157 21.50 2.01 -6.82
N SER A 158 20.49 1.46 -6.12
CA SER A 158 20.47 0.05 -5.71
C SER A 158 19.07 -0.55 -5.83
N GLN A 159 18.97 -1.78 -6.34
CA GLN A 159 17.72 -2.55 -6.35
C GLN A 159 17.30 -3.04 -4.93
N ARG A 160 18.02 -2.65 -3.87
CA ARG A 160 17.67 -2.95 -2.47
C ARG A 160 16.62 -1.97 -1.95
N CYS A 161 15.67 -2.49 -1.16
CA CYS A 161 14.72 -1.64 -0.43
C CYS A 161 15.39 -0.99 0.80
N THR A 162 14.74 0.01 1.38
CA THR A 162 15.21 0.71 2.59
C THR A 162 15.42 -0.20 3.79
N LEU A 163 14.60 -1.25 3.96
CA LEU A 163 14.70 -2.19 5.08
C LEU A 163 15.88 -3.16 4.94
N HIS A 164 16.24 -3.56 3.72
CA HIS A 164 17.40 -4.41 3.43
C HIS A 164 18.64 -3.63 2.97
N SER A 165 18.64 -2.31 3.16
CA SER A 165 19.81 -1.46 2.94
C SER A 165 20.76 -1.55 4.14
N LEU A 166 22.06 -1.37 3.90
CA LEU A 166 23.08 -1.36 4.95
C LEU A 166 22.84 -0.24 5.99
N GLU A 167 22.08 0.79 5.64
CA GLU A 167 21.80 1.94 6.52
C GLU A 167 20.55 1.77 7.40
N ALA A 168 19.75 0.71 7.18
CA ALA A 168 18.44 0.50 7.83
C ALA A 168 18.50 0.47 9.36
N GLY A 169 19.62 0.02 9.92
CA GLY A 169 19.87 -0.10 11.36
C GLY A 169 20.50 1.13 12.03
N THR A 170 20.83 2.18 11.29
CA THR A 170 21.48 3.37 11.87
C THR A 170 20.47 4.44 12.24
N ALA A 171 20.69 5.12 13.37
CA ALA A 171 19.89 6.30 13.76
C ALA A 171 19.92 7.42 12.69
N ARG A 172 20.97 7.44 11.84
CA ARG A 172 21.14 8.39 10.73
C ARG A 172 20.40 7.97 9.45
N GLY A 173 20.20 6.68 9.19
CA GLY A 173 19.57 6.17 7.96
C GLY A 173 18.10 6.58 7.79
N TRP A 174 17.43 6.95 8.88
CA TRP A 174 16.04 7.42 8.89
C TRP A 174 15.89 8.95 8.80
N GLY A 175 16.99 9.69 8.96
CA GLY A 175 17.01 11.16 8.87
C GLY A 175 17.45 11.70 7.51
N ALA A 176 18.06 10.88 6.65
CA ALA A 176 18.74 11.36 5.43
C ALA A 176 17.99 11.06 4.11
N THR A 177 16.88 10.31 4.12
CA THR A 177 16.22 9.86 2.88
C THR A 177 14.98 10.66 2.46
N SER A 178 14.57 11.69 3.20
CA SER A 178 13.64 12.71 2.70
C SER A 178 14.39 13.99 2.37
N THR A 179 15.11 14.01 1.25
CA THR A 179 15.48 15.27 0.59
C THR A 179 14.24 15.88 -0.07
N CYS A 180 13.34 16.41 0.76
CA CYS A 180 12.39 17.44 0.36
C CYS A 180 12.68 18.69 1.21
N GLY A 181 13.18 19.72 0.53
CA GLY A 181 13.03 21.13 0.92
C GLY A 181 13.73 21.58 2.20
N TRP A 182 14.72 22.45 2.03
CA TRP A 182 15.15 23.40 3.05
C TRP A 182 13.94 24.22 3.53
N GLY A 183 13.37 23.80 4.65
CA GLY A 183 12.25 24.45 5.31
C GLY A 183 12.33 24.07 6.78
N TRP A 184 12.11 25.04 7.66
CA TRP A 184 12.12 24.89 9.11
C TRP A 184 11.07 23.84 9.52
N GLY A 185 11.51 22.58 9.55
CA GLY A 185 10.66 21.38 9.66
C GLY A 185 11.44 20.06 9.68
N ALA A 186 12.76 20.10 9.44
CA ALA A 186 13.67 18.95 9.51
C ALA A 186 14.07 18.50 10.94
N TRP A 187 13.37 18.98 11.98
CA TRP A 187 13.60 18.64 13.39
C TRP A 187 12.48 17.79 14.00
N GLY A 188 11.94 16.83 13.26
CA GLY A 188 10.94 15.91 13.82
C GLY A 188 10.60 14.82 12.83
N TRP A 189 9.93 13.78 13.29
CA TRP A 189 9.20 12.80 12.47
C TRP A 189 9.94 11.56 11.97
N GLY A 190 11.24 11.57 11.63
CA GLY A 190 11.91 10.34 11.14
C GLY A 190 12.21 9.29 12.22
N GLY A 191 13.03 9.66 13.22
CA GLY A 191 13.44 8.77 14.33
C GLY A 191 12.44 8.73 15.49
N ARG A 192 11.81 9.87 15.82
CA ARG A 192 10.79 9.96 16.88
C ARG A 192 9.53 9.14 16.58
N ALA A 193 9.15 8.99 15.30
CA ALA A 193 7.97 8.20 14.94
C ALA A 193 8.23 6.68 14.99
N ALA A 194 9.46 6.23 14.73
CA ALA A 194 9.75 4.80 14.58
C ALA A 194 9.67 4.03 15.91
N TRP A 195 10.36 4.51 16.95
CA TRP A 195 10.27 3.89 18.29
C TRP A 195 8.86 4.03 18.86
N ARG A 196 8.21 5.17 18.59
CA ARG A 196 6.87 5.47 19.10
C ARG A 196 5.80 4.58 18.46
N ALA A 197 5.88 4.35 17.16
CA ALA A 197 5.01 3.40 16.48
C ALA A 197 5.16 1.99 17.07
N ALA A 198 6.39 1.52 17.32
CA ALA A 198 6.63 0.24 17.97
C ALA A 198 6.05 0.20 19.40
N TRP A 199 6.23 1.28 20.16
CA TRP A 199 5.64 1.43 21.49
C TRP A 199 4.11 1.34 21.46
N ASP A 200 3.46 2.02 20.52
CA ASP A 200 2.01 2.07 20.34
C ASP A 200 1.43 0.77 19.73
N ALA A 201 2.28 -0.05 19.11
CA ALA A 201 1.92 -1.39 18.67
C ALA A 201 1.93 -2.43 19.80
N MET A 202 2.72 -2.21 20.87
CA MET A 202 2.81 -3.12 22.01
C MET A 202 1.63 -2.99 22.98
N ARG A 203 1.15 -4.13 23.48
CA ARG A 203 0.27 -4.21 24.66
C ARG A 203 1.04 -3.94 25.96
N ALA A 204 0.30 -3.73 27.06
CA ALA A 204 0.87 -3.39 28.36
C ALA A 204 1.91 -4.42 28.85
N SER A 205 1.62 -5.72 28.78
CA SER A 205 2.54 -6.79 29.17
C SER A 205 3.86 -6.76 28.38
N ALA A 206 3.78 -6.54 27.07
CA ALA A 206 4.95 -6.41 26.21
C ALA A 206 5.78 -5.16 26.57
N ARG A 207 5.12 -4.03 26.89
CA ARG A 207 5.80 -2.80 27.32
C ARG A 207 6.57 -3.00 28.62
N GLU A 208 5.96 -3.64 29.61
CA GLU A 208 6.58 -3.93 30.91
C GLU A 208 7.90 -4.69 30.73
N HIS A 209 7.91 -5.73 29.91
CA HIS A 209 9.11 -6.51 29.67
C HIS A 209 10.16 -5.74 28.86
N VAL A 210 9.75 -4.97 27.83
CA VAL A 210 10.69 -4.15 27.04
C VAL A 210 11.33 -3.05 27.89
N THR A 211 10.69 -2.64 28.98
CA THR A 211 11.25 -1.71 29.97
C THR A 211 12.16 -2.35 31.02
N LEU A 212 12.46 -3.66 30.91
CA LEU A 212 13.43 -4.35 31.78
C LEU A 212 14.86 -4.21 31.27
N VAL A 213 15.75 -3.57 32.01
CA VAL A 213 17.15 -3.40 31.60
C VAL A 213 18.06 -4.19 32.53
N HIS A 214 18.75 -5.21 32.01
CA HIS A 214 19.75 -5.95 32.79
C HIS A 214 20.92 -5.04 33.18
N PHE A 215 21.50 -5.29 34.37
CA PHE A 215 22.62 -4.50 34.88
C PHE A 215 23.80 -4.51 33.91
N ASN A 216 24.15 -5.69 33.36
CA ASN A 216 25.23 -5.83 32.39
C ASN A 216 24.98 -5.01 31.12
N THR A 217 23.75 -5.00 30.59
CA THR A 217 23.41 -4.19 29.42
C THR A 217 23.62 -2.70 29.69
N LEU A 218 23.15 -2.20 30.85
CA LEU A 218 23.37 -0.80 31.22
C LEU A 218 24.86 -0.50 31.41
N HIS A 219 25.59 -1.40 32.07
CA HIS A 219 27.02 -1.26 32.30
C HIS A 219 27.81 -1.17 30.98
N ASP A 220 27.50 -2.05 30.01
CA ASP A 220 28.15 -2.05 28.70
C ASP A 220 27.83 -0.77 27.91
N THR A 221 26.56 -0.33 27.94
CA THR A 221 26.15 0.96 27.34
C THR A 221 26.89 2.12 27.99
N LEU A 222 26.99 2.15 29.33
CA LEU A 222 27.70 3.18 30.09
C LEU A 222 29.20 3.19 29.77
N HIS A 223 29.83 2.02 29.69
CA HIS A 223 31.24 1.90 29.38
C HIS A 223 31.53 2.40 27.95
N ASN A 224 30.69 2.05 26.99
CA ASN A 224 30.83 2.54 25.61
C ASN A 224 30.57 4.05 25.53
N TYR A 225 29.61 4.54 26.29
CA TYR A 225 29.32 5.96 26.41
C TYR A 225 30.54 6.75 26.95
N LEU A 226 31.10 6.33 28.10
CA LEU A 226 32.27 6.97 28.70
C LEU A 226 33.54 6.87 27.84
N ARG A 227 33.65 5.85 26.96
CA ARG A 227 34.74 5.75 25.97
C ARG A 227 34.54 6.71 24.79
N LYS A 228 33.32 6.87 24.31
CA LYS A 228 32.97 7.72 23.16
C LYS A 228 33.10 9.21 23.48
N HIS A 229 32.91 9.59 24.75
CA HIS A 229 32.93 10.97 25.22
C HIS A 229 34.20 11.31 26.00
N ARG A 230 34.65 12.56 25.88
CA ARG A 230 35.80 13.08 26.63
C ARG A 230 35.35 13.49 28.03
N PHE A 231 35.50 12.57 28.99
CA PHE A 231 35.38 12.83 30.43
C PHE A 231 36.78 12.82 31.07
N CYS A 232 37.03 13.73 32.03
CA CYS A 232 38.19 13.62 32.90
C CYS A 232 38.05 12.42 33.86
N ALA A 233 39.16 11.97 34.47
CA ALA A 233 39.17 10.80 35.35
C ALA A 233 38.16 10.92 36.50
N ASP A 234 38.11 12.07 37.18
CA ASP A 234 37.21 12.30 38.30
C ASP A 234 35.73 12.24 37.89
N CYS A 235 35.39 12.80 36.72
CA CYS A 235 34.03 12.73 36.21
C CYS A 235 33.63 11.29 35.87
N LYS A 236 34.53 10.49 35.28
CA LYS A 236 34.28 9.06 35.02
C LYS A 236 33.98 8.30 36.31
N THR A 237 34.80 8.51 37.35
CA THR A 237 34.61 7.87 38.65
C THR A 237 33.27 8.24 39.27
N LYS A 238 32.83 9.51 39.18
CA LYS A 238 31.51 9.94 39.66
C LYS A 238 30.36 9.28 38.91
N VAL A 239 30.45 9.16 37.58
CA VAL A 239 29.42 8.48 36.77
C VAL A 239 29.34 7.00 37.12
N LEU A 240 30.49 6.32 37.27
CA LEU A 240 30.52 4.92 37.71
C LEU A 240 29.97 4.74 39.12
N ARG A 241 30.25 5.67 40.04
CA ARG A 241 29.65 5.68 41.38
C ARG A 241 28.13 5.85 41.31
N ALA A 242 27.63 6.77 40.49
CA ALA A 242 26.19 6.95 40.30
C ALA A 242 25.50 5.68 39.77
N TYR A 243 26.16 4.95 38.86
CA TYR A 243 25.69 3.64 38.41
C TYR A 243 25.62 2.61 39.55
N GLN A 244 26.68 2.49 40.37
CA GLN A 244 26.69 1.58 41.53
C GLN A 244 25.58 1.91 42.53
N LEU A 245 25.29 3.20 42.77
CA LEU A 245 24.19 3.62 43.64
C LEU A 245 22.83 3.15 43.11
N LEU A 246 22.65 3.09 41.79
CA LEU A 246 21.43 2.60 41.16
C LEU A 246 21.30 1.07 41.29
N VAL A 247 22.36 0.31 40.98
CA VAL A 247 22.27 -1.15 40.82
C VAL A 247 22.65 -1.98 42.05
N GLU A 248 23.54 -1.50 42.91
CA GLU A 248 24.17 -2.30 43.98
C GLU A 248 23.90 -1.76 45.39
N GLU A 249 23.94 -0.43 45.58
CA GLU A 249 23.95 0.17 46.92
C GLU A 249 22.60 0.09 47.63
N LYS A 250 22.53 -0.47 48.84
CA LYS A 250 21.25 -0.66 49.57
C LYS A 250 20.61 0.66 49.99
N GLU A 251 21.41 1.66 50.36
CA GLU A 251 20.95 2.95 50.89
C GLU A 251 21.54 4.14 50.12
N PRO A 252 21.13 4.36 48.85
CA PRO A 252 21.74 5.38 47.99
C PRO A 252 21.50 6.82 48.49
N GLN A 253 20.47 7.05 49.32
CA GLN A 253 20.12 8.36 49.88
C GLN A 253 21.16 8.90 50.87
N LYS A 254 22.02 8.04 51.42
CA LYS A 254 23.09 8.45 52.35
C LYS A 254 24.28 9.10 51.64
N GLU A 255 24.40 8.90 50.33
CA GLU A 255 25.50 9.46 49.54
C GLU A 255 25.32 10.97 49.37
N LYS A 256 26.40 11.73 49.61
CA LYS A 256 26.36 13.19 49.55
C LYS A 256 26.07 13.69 48.13
N GLY A 257 25.05 14.51 47.99
CA GLY A 257 24.64 15.10 46.71
C GLY A 257 23.81 14.15 45.83
N TYR A 258 23.34 13.03 46.38
CA TYR A 258 22.42 12.13 45.70
C TYR A 258 21.02 12.75 45.62
N VAL A 259 20.43 12.73 44.43
CA VAL A 259 19.08 13.25 44.19
C VAL A 259 18.13 12.07 43.98
N GLY A 260 17.35 11.73 45.01
CA GLY A 260 16.40 10.61 44.96
C GLY A 260 15.32 10.73 43.89
N ALA A 261 14.89 11.95 43.57
CA ALA A 261 13.87 12.20 42.55
C ALA A 261 14.29 11.71 41.15
N LEU A 262 15.58 11.77 40.81
CA LEU A 262 16.11 11.35 39.51
C LEU A 262 15.90 9.84 39.26
N TYR A 263 16.04 9.03 40.31
CA TYR A 263 15.87 7.58 40.25
C TYR A 263 14.52 7.09 40.79
N GLY A 264 13.64 8.00 41.24
CA GLY A 264 12.37 7.65 41.90
C GLY A 264 11.39 6.83 41.05
N GLY A 265 11.61 6.73 39.74
CA GLY A 265 10.81 5.89 38.83
C GLY A 265 11.43 4.54 38.47
N ILE A 266 12.55 4.15 39.07
CA ILE A 266 13.30 2.94 38.72
C ILE A 266 13.25 1.98 39.90
N LYS A 267 12.71 0.77 39.68
CA LYS A 267 12.81 -0.32 40.65
C LYS A 267 13.95 -1.25 40.23
N ARG A 268 14.62 -1.87 41.18
CA ARG A 268 15.72 -2.81 40.92
C ARG A 268 15.37 -4.19 41.46
N CYS A 269 15.70 -5.24 40.70
CA CYS A 269 15.67 -6.62 41.13
C CYS A 269 17.12 -7.10 41.28
N LEU A 270 17.54 -7.37 42.52
CA LEU A 270 18.92 -7.82 42.81
C LEU A 270 19.13 -9.30 42.50
N LEU A 271 18.09 -10.12 42.62
CA LEU A 271 18.15 -11.57 42.34
C LEU A 271 18.41 -11.81 40.85
N ASP A 272 17.56 -11.23 40.00
CA ASP A 272 17.62 -11.40 38.54
C ASP A 272 18.51 -10.34 37.84
N LYS A 273 19.11 -9.45 38.63
CA LYS A 273 20.06 -8.40 38.19
C LYS A 273 19.52 -7.54 37.04
N HIS A 274 18.33 -6.97 37.22
CA HIS A 274 17.71 -6.07 36.25
C HIS A 274 16.99 -4.87 36.88
N LEU A 275 16.78 -3.84 36.10
CA LEU A 275 16.03 -2.63 36.43
C LEU A 275 14.66 -2.67 35.76
N HIS A 276 13.63 -2.30 36.50
CA HIS A 276 12.26 -2.09 36.03
C HIS A 276 12.02 -0.59 35.91
N LEU A 277 11.88 -0.12 34.67
CA LEU A 277 11.48 1.25 34.40
C LEU A 277 9.94 1.36 34.37
N GLN A 278 9.39 2.56 34.57
CA GLN A 278 7.95 2.76 34.42
C GLN A 278 7.54 2.55 32.96
N ALA A 279 6.64 1.60 32.71
CA ALA A 279 6.02 1.36 31.39
C ALA A 279 4.98 2.45 31.01
N LYS A 280 5.22 3.71 31.43
CA LYS A 280 4.41 4.87 31.07
C LYS A 280 5.01 5.56 29.87
N THR A 281 4.16 5.84 28.91
CA THR A 281 4.52 6.43 27.63
C THR A 281 5.29 7.77 27.76
N ASP A 282 4.85 8.65 28.65
CA ASP A 282 5.50 9.96 28.85
C ASP A 282 6.86 9.84 29.55
N TYR A 283 6.97 8.89 30.49
CA TYR A 283 8.23 8.59 31.16
C TYR A 283 9.28 8.09 30.17
N ILE A 284 8.91 7.14 29.30
CA ILE A 284 9.81 6.61 28.27
C ILE A 284 10.15 7.67 27.23
N ALA A 285 9.17 8.50 26.81
CA ALA A 285 9.43 9.61 25.90
C ALA A 285 10.45 10.60 26.48
N HIS A 286 10.30 10.96 27.75
CA HIS A 286 11.23 11.85 28.44
C HIS A 286 12.63 11.24 28.58
N LEU A 287 12.71 9.94 28.91
CA LEU A 287 13.98 9.23 29.02
C LEU A 287 14.72 9.16 27.68
N ILE A 288 14.00 8.90 26.57
CA ILE A 288 14.57 8.91 25.22
C ILE A 288 14.97 10.33 24.80
N ALA A 289 14.17 11.35 25.12
CA ALA A 289 14.49 12.75 24.80
C ALA A 289 15.81 13.20 25.45
N ARG A 290 16.11 12.72 26.67
CA ARG A 290 17.42 12.94 27.32
C ARG A 290 18.57 12.33 26.52
N ALA A 291 18.37 11.17 25.92
CA ALA A 291 19.38 10.46 25.12
C ALA A 291 19.51 10.97 23.67
N GLU A 292 18.51 11.68 23.14
CA GLU A 292 18.45 12.14 21.75
C GLU A 292 19.71 12.88 21.26
N PRO A 293 20.31 13.81 22.02
CA PRO A 293 21.55 14.49 21.61
C PRO A 293 22.70 13.51 21.31
N GLU A 294 22.75 12.39 22.03
CA GLU A 294 23.80 11.38 21.89
C GLU A 294 23.58 10.45 20.69
N LEU A 295 22.32 10.16 20.41
CA LEU A 295 21.89 9.35 19.28
C LEU A 295 22.15 10.06 17.94
N LEU A 296 22.05 11.39 17.91
CA LEU A 296 22.36 12.22 16.75
C LEU A 296 23.88 12.38 16.50
N GLY A 297 24.72 11.92 17.43
CA GLY A 297 26.16 11.88 17.28
C GLY A 297 26.87 13.20 17.59
N ASN A 298 26.32 14.00 18.50
CA ASN A 298 27.01 15.19 18.99
C ASN A 298 28.16 14.79 19.93
N HIS A 299 29.38 14.82 19.42
CA HIS A 299 30.57 14.66 20.26
C HIS A 299 30.85 15.97 20.97
N ARG A 300 30.64 15.99 22.29
CA ARG A 300 30.97 17.12 23.16
C ARG A 300 31.85 16.65 24.32
N GLU A 301 32.67 17.56 24.81
CA GLU A 301 33.31 17.41 26.11
C GLU A 301 32.24 17.44 27.21
N ARG A 302 32.30 16.48 28.14
CA ARG A 302 31.31 16.34 29.20
C ARG A 302 31.98 16.30 30.57
N HIS A 303 31.37 17.00 31.53
CA HIS A 303 31.88 17.14 32.89
C HIS A 303 30.77 16.85 33.88
N ALA A 304 30.89 15.75 34.61
CA ALA A 304 30.02 15.40 35.74
C ALA A 304 30.58 15.98 37.04
N LYS A 305 30.44 17.30 37.23
CA LYS A 305 31.03 18.00 38.38
C LYS A 305 30.38 17.60 39.71
N THR A 306 29.07 17.36 39.70
CA THR A 306 28.27 16.93 40.86
C THR A 306 27.76 15.51 40.67
N LEU A 307 27.36 14.86 41.77
CA LEU A 307 26.74 13.53 41.72
C LEU A 307 25.39 13.57 40.99
N GLU A 308 24.62 14.65 41.12
CA GLU A 308 23.40 14.88 40.36
C GLU A 308 23.63 14.81 38.83
N ILE A 309 24.65 15.51 38.33
CA ILE A 309 25.00 15.45 36.90
C ILE A 309 25.44 14.03 36.52
N ALA A 310 26.19 13.36 37.40
CA ALA A 310 26.56 11.96 37.17
C ALA A 310 25.35 11.02 37.11
N GLN A 311 24.31 11.24 37.93
CA GLN A 311 23.05 10.50 37.86
C GLN A 311 22.33 10.74 36.53
N GLU A 312 22.30 11.97 36.03
CA GLU A 312 21.74 12.31 34.71
C GLU A 312 22.47 11.60 33.57
N GLU A 313 23.82 11.48 33.63
CA GLU A 313 24.59 10.73 32.63
C GLU A 313 24.21 9.22 32.62
N VAL A 314 23.89 8.64 33.78
CA VAL A 314 23.37 7.26 33.85
C VAL A 314 21.95 7.17 33.26
N LEU A 315 21.10 8.17 33.46
CA LEU A 315 19.75 8.23 32.85
C LEU A 315 19.82 8.37 31.34
N ILE A 316 20.79 9.13 30.81
CA ILE A 316 21.07 9.19 29.36
C ILE A 316 21.39 7.78 28.84
N CYS A 317 22.25 7.02 29.53
CA CYS A 317 22.59 5.66 29.13
C CYS A 317 21.37 4.71 29.16
N LEU A 318 20.50 4.82 30.17
CA LEU A 318 19.23 4.09 30.19
C LEU A 318 18.32 4.46 29.00
N GLY A 319 18.27 5.74 28.65
CA GLY A 319 17.55 6.22 27.46
C GLY A 319 18.09 5.63 26.17
N ILE A 320 19.43 5.50 26.05
CA ILE A 320 20.08 4.82 24.92
C ILE A 320 19.66 3.34 24.87
N CYS A 321 19.72 2.60 25.99
CA CYS A 321 19.33 1.18 26.03
C CYS A 321 17.89 0.98 25.53
N ILE A 322 16.95 1.79 26.02
CA ILE A 322 15.53 1.68 25.65
C ILE A 322 15.32 2.10 24.19
N TYR A 323 15.93 3.19 23.75
CA TYR A 323 15.82 3.64 22.37
C TYR A 323 16.33 2.58 21.38
N GLU A 324 17.53 2.04 21.59
CA GLU A 324 18.11 1.03 20.71
C GLU A 324 17.25 -0.24 20.64
N ARG A 325 16.70 -0.66 21.78
CA ARG A 325 15.79 -1.80 21.84
C ARG A 325 14.50 -1.54 21.08
N LEU A 326 13.83 -0.40 21.31
CA LEU A 326 12.60 -0.05 20.60
C LEU A 326 12.82 0.17 19.10
N GLN A 327 13.97 0.72 18.73
CA GLN A 327 14.35 0.88 17.32
C GLN A 327 14.54 -0.48 16.66
N ARG A 328 15.19 -1.45 17.33
CA ARG A 328 15.33 -2.82 16.81
C ARG A 328 13.98 -3.52 16.68
N ILE A 329 13.11 -3.40 17.68
CA ILE A 329 11.74 -3.93 17.62
C ILE A 329 10.99 -3.32 16.43
N SER A 330 11.07 -2.00 16.26
CA SER A 330 10.43 -1.28 15.15
C SER A 330 10.92 -1.74 13.78
N LEU A 331 12.23 -1.99 13.64
CA LEU A 331 12.81 -2.48 12.39
C LEU A 331 12.34 -3.91 12.09
N ARG A 332 12.51 -4.83 13.05
CA ARG A 332 12.12 -6.25 12.89
C ARG A 332 10.62 -6.40 12.62
N LEU A 333 9.79 -5.62 13.31
CA LEU A 333 8.34 -5.61 13.09
C LEU A 333 7.99 -5.22 11.65
N ARG A 334 8.61 -4.15 11.13
CA ARG A 334 8.36 -3.67 9.75
C ARG A 334 8.90 -4.63 8.69
N GLU A 335 10.04 -5.25 8.94
CA GLU A 335 10.62 -6.29 8.06
C GLU A 335 9.69 -7.50 7.94
N GLU A 336 9.26 -8.08 9.06
CA GLU A 336 8.37 -9.26 9.02
C GLU A 336 6.96 -8.90 8.52
N GLU A 337 6.44 -7.71 8.84
CA GLU A 337 5.17 -7.20 8.29
C GLU A 337 5.20 -7.17 6.76
N GLY A 338 6.23 -6.53 6.19
CA GLY A 338 6.43 -6.47 4.75
C GLY A 338 6.66 -7.86 4.14
N THR A 339 7.34 -8.76 4.85
CA THR A 339 7.57 -10.15 4.42
C THR A 339 6.26 -10.93 4.35
N CYS A 340 5.39 -10.82 5.37
CA CYS A 340 4.08 -11.45 5.39
C CYS A 340 3.17 -10.92 4.26
N GLN A 341 3.14 -9.60 4.06
CA GLN A 341 2.37 -8.98 2.97
C GLN A 341 2.86 -9.44 1.59
N THR A 342 4.18 -9.47 1.39
CA THR A 342 4.78 -9.92 0.13
C THR A 342 4.47 -11.39 -0.13
N LEU A 343 4.63 -12.25 0.88
CA LEU A 343 4.33 -13.68 0.76
C LEU A 343 2.85 -13.91 0.41
N ALA A 344 1.93 -13.23 1.11
CA ALA A 344 0.50 -13.33 0.81
C ALA A 344 0.16 -12.86 -0.61
N ALA A 345 0.76 -11.77 -1.08
CA ALA A 345 0.52 -11.23 -2.43
C ALA A 345 1.04 -12.17 -3.53
N VAL A 346 2.28 -12.64 -3.40
CA VAL A 346 2.88 -13.60 -4.34
C VAL A 346 2.12 -14.92 -4.35
N ALA A 347 1.67 -15.39 -3.19
CA ALA A 347 0.84 -16.57 -3.05
C ALA A 347 -0.49 -16.46 -3.81
N VAL A 348 -1.22 -15.36 -3.60
CA VAL A 348 -2.51 -15.12 -4.27
C VAL A 348 -2.33 -15.01 -5.78
N GLU A 349 -1.27 -14.35 -6.24
CA GLU A 349 -0.91 -14.28 -7.66
C GLU A 349 -0.60 -15.66 -8.24
N ALA A 350 0.21 -16.48 -7.55
CA ALA A 350 0.53 -17.83 -7.99
C ALA A 350 -0.73 -18.71 -8.08
N LEU A 351 -1.59 -18.66 -7.06
CA LEU A 351 -2.88 -19.36 -7.04
C LEU A 351 -3.78 -18.92 -8.19
N TYR A 352 -3.86 -17.61 -8.45
CA TYR A 352 -4.67 -17.07 -9.53
C TYR A 352 -4.14 -17.48 -10.91
N ARG A 353 -2.82 -17.43 -11.13
CA ARG A 353 -2.20 -17.88 -12.40
C ARG A 353 -2.50 -19.35 -12.67
N LYS A 354 -2.35 -20.21 -11.65
CA LYS A 354 -2.63 -21.64 -11.79
C LYS A 354 -4.12 -21.93 -12.03
N PHE A 355 -5.00 -21.16 -11.39
CA PHE A 355 -6.43 -21.18 -11.69
C PHE A 355 -6.73 -20.76 -13.15
N GLU A 356 -6.16 -19.65 -13.65
CA GLU A 356 -6.35 -19.24 -15.05
C GLU A 356 -5.82 -20.30 -16.02
N THR A 357 -4.64 -20.88 -15.79
CA THR A 357 -4.09 -21.95 -16.64
C THR A 357 -5.00 -23.18 -16.65
N ALA A 358 -5.55 -23.59 -15.50
CA ALA A 358 -6.50 -24.71 -15.45
C ALA A 358 -7.79 -24.42 -16.23
N VAL A 359 -8.31 -23.19 -16.14
CA VAL A 359 -9.49 -22.75 -16.89
C VAL A 359 -9.21 -22.75 -18.39
N GLU A 360 -8.05 -22.25 -18.84
CA GLU A 360 -7.65 -22.25 -20.24
C GLU A 360 -7.50 -23.67 -20.81
N MET A 361 -6.87 -24.56 -20.04
CA MET A 361 -6.72 -25.97 -20.45
C MET A 361 -8.07 -26.66 -20.62
N LYS A 362 -9.04 -26.39 -19.73
CA LYS A 362 -10.36 -27.02 -19.79
C LYS A 362 -11.29 -26.38 -20.82
N SER A 363 -11.22 -25.06 -20.98
CA SER A 363 -12.00 -24.36 -22.01
C SER A 363 -11.49 -24.66 -23.42
N GLY A 364 -10.22 -25.06 -23.55
CA GLY A 364 -9.54 -25.24 -24.84
C GLY A 364 -9.24 -23.93 -25.56
N VAL A 365 -9.42 -22.79 -24.87
CA VAL A 365 -9.24 -21.45 -25.43
C VAL A 365 -8.31 -20.66 -24.53
N SER A 366 -7.17 -20.25 -25.07
CA SER A 366 -6.22 -19.39 -24.36
C SER A 366 -6.74 -17.96 -24.25
N LYS A 367 -6.31 -17.22 -23.22
CA LYS A 367 -6.60 -15.78 -23.06
C LYS A 367 -6.14 -14.96 -24.27
N LEU A 368 -5.03 -15.36 -24.88
CA LEU A 368 -4.54 -14.74 -26.12
C LEU A 368 -5.54 -14.93 -27.28
N GLN A 369 -6.12 -16.12 -27.42
CA GLN A 369 -7.13 -16.39 -28.45
C GLN A 369 -8.40 -15.56 -28.22
N LEU A 370 -8.88 -15.47 -26.97
CA LEU A 370 -10.03 -14.62 -26.63
C LEU A 370 -9.80 -13.14 -26.98
N LEU A 371 -8.59 -12.62 -26.71
CA LEU A 371 -8.21 -11.26 -27.07
C LEU A 371 -8.20 -11.06 -28.59
N TYR A 372 -7.65 -12.02 -29.35
CA TYR A 372 -7.68 -11.96 -30.80
C TYR A 372 -9.12 -11.94 -31.34
N ASP A 373 -10.00 -12.78 -30.79
CA ASP A 373 -11.40 -12.85 -31.21
C ASP A 373 -12.15 -11.55 -30.88
N GLU A 374 -11.90 -10.95 -29.70
CA GLU A 374 -12.50 -9.68 -29.29
C GLU A 374 -12.05 -8.51 -30.16
N ILE A 375 -10.74 -8.39 -30.42
CA ILE A 375 -10.19 -7.38 -31.34
C ILE A 375 -10.79 -7.55 -32.74
N THR A 376 -10.88 -8.78 -33.22
CA THR A 376 -11.46 -9.08 -34.54
C THR A 376 -12.94 -8.70 -34.61
N GLN A 377 -13.73 -9.02 -33.58
CA GLN A 377 -15.13 -8.62 -33.49
C GLN A 377 -15.30 -7.11 -33.39
N GLU A 378 -14.44 -6.41 -32.65
CA GLU A 378 -14.45 -4.95 -32.57
C GLU A 378 -14.11 -4.31 -33.93
N GLU A 379 -13.15 -4.88 -34.67
CA GLU A 379 -12.84 -4.45 -36.02
C GLU A 379 -14.00 -4.68 -37.00
N VAL A 380 -14.64 -5.84 -36.96
CA VAL A 380 -15.81 -6.17 -37.79
C VAL A 380 -16.98 -5.23 -37.47
N THR A 381 -17.30 -5.00 -36.19
CA THR A 381 -18.37 -4.06 -35.80
C THR A 381 -18.02 -2.62 -36.19
N ARG A 382 -16.76 -2.21 -36.11
CA ARG A 382 -16.29 -0.90 -36.59
C ARG A 382 -16.41 -0.79 -38.11
N GLN A 383 -16.11 -1.84 -38.87
CA GLN A 383 -16.30 -1.89 -40.31
C GLN A 383 -17.78 -1.84 -40.69
N GLN A 384 -18.63 -2.65 -40.05
CA GLN A 384 -20.09 -2.61 -40.25
C GLN A 384 -20.69 -1.23 -39.93
N ARG A 385 -20.23 -0.56 -38.86
CA ARG A 385 -20.63 0.82 -38.56
C ARG A 385 -20.20 1.80 -39.67
N LYS A 386 -18.99 1.64 -40.24
CA LYS A 386 -18.51 2.46 -41.38
C LYS A 386 -19.35 2.20 -42.63
N GLU A 387 -19.69 0.94 -42.92
CA GLU A 387 -20.52 0.55 -44.07
C GLU A 387 -21.96 1.02 -43.94
N GLN A 388 -22.58 0.87 -42.76
CA GLN A 388 -23.90 1.42 -42.48
C GLN A 388 -23.92 2.95 -42.63
N LYS A 389 -22.86 3.66 -42.19
CA LYS A 389 -22.72 5.10 -42.43
C LYS A 389 -22.60 5.43 -43.93
N LYS A 390 -21.83 4.66 -44.71
CA LYS A 390 -21.73 4.82 -46.18
C LYS A 390 -23.07 4.57 -46.87
N LEU A 391 -23.80 3.53 -46.48
CA LEU A 391 -25.11 3.19 -47.04
C LEU A 391 -26.17 4.26 -46.71
N LYS A 392 -26.19 4.77 -45.47
CA LYS A 392 -27.04 5.91 -45.08
C LYS A 392 -26.74 7.16 -45.91
N ARG A 393 -25.46 7.45 -46.17
CA ARG A 393 -25.05 8.57 -47.05
C ARG A 393 -25.50 8.36 -48.51
N ARG A 394 -25.38 7.14 -49.06
CA ARG A 394 -25.85 6.81 -50.42
C ARG A 394 -27.37 6.94 -50.55
N LYS A 395 -28.15 6.37 -49.62
CA LYS A 395 -29.62 6.51 -49.59
C LYS A 395 -30.07 7.97 -49.47
N LYS A 396 -29.35 8.82 -48.73
CA LYS A 396 -29.62 10.27 -48.65
C LYS A 396 -29.37 10.97 -50.00
N LYS A 397 -28.30 10.62 -50.71
CA LYS A 397 -28.00 11.14 -52.07
C LYS A 397 -29.04 10.69 -53.10
N GLU A 398 -29.49 9.44 -53.05
CA GLU A 398 -30.52 8.92 -53.96
C GLU A 398 -31.88 9.59 -53.74
N ARG A 399 -32.27 9.84 -52.48
CA ARG A 399 -33.49 10.61 -52.17
C ARG A 399 -33.43 12.03 -52.73
N GLN A 400 -32.29 12.70 -52.59
CA GLN A 400 -32.07 14.05 -53.17
C GLN A 400 -32.08 14.04 -54.71
N ALA A 401 -31.51 13.01 -55.36
CA ALA A 401 -31.53 12.87 -56.81
C ALA A 401 -32.94 12.56 -57.37
N GLY A 402 -33.74 11.76 -56.64
CA GLY A 402 -35.13 11.47 -57.00
C GLY A 402 -36.06 12.69 -56.88
N GLU A 403 -35.87 13.51 -55.85
CA GLU A 403 -36.60 14.78 -55.69
C GLU A 403 -36.24 15.79 -56.79
N GLY A 404 -34.97 15.85 -57.21
CA GLY A 404 -34.52 16.67 -58.34
C GLY A 404 -35.20 16.30 -59.67
N LYS A 405 -35.28 15.00 -59.98
CA LYS A 405 -35.97 14.51 -61.19
C LYS A 405 -37.49 14.76 -61.16
N CYS A 406 -38.12 14.69 -59.98
CA CYS A 406 -39.55 14.99 -59.82
C CYS A 406 -39.87 16.48 -60.02
N LYS A 407 -39.00 17.37 -59.53
CA LYS A 407 -39.11 18.83 -59.75
C LYS A 407 -38.96 19.20 -61.22
N GLN A 408 -37.97 18.66 -61.93
CA GLN A 408 -37.80 18.87 -63.38
C GLN A 408 -39.01 18.39 -64.20
N ARG A 409 -39.60 17.24 -63.84
CA ARG A 409 -40.78 16.69 -64.53
C ARG A 409 -42.05 17.54 -64.29
N LYS A 410 -42.17 18.18 -63.13
CA LYS A 410 -43.26 19.12 -62.79
C LYS A 410 -43.10 20.47 -63.52
N GLU A 411 -41.88 20.98 -63.67
CA GLU A 411 -41.61 22.18 -64.47
C GLU A 411 -41.88 21.97 -65.96
N GLN A 412 -41.45 20.85 -66.55
CA GLN A 412 -41.78 20.53 -67.95
C GLN A 412 -43.29 20.39 -68.17
N LYS A 413 -44.05 19.84 -67.23
CA LYS A 413 -45.53 19.78 -67.31
C LYS A 413 -46.18 21.16 -67.16
N LYS A 414 -45.65 22.05 -66.31
CA LYS A 414 -46.13 23.45 -66.21
C LYS A 414 -45.84 24.24 -67.49
N LEU A 415 -44.67 24.05 -68.11
CA LEU A 415 -44.30 24.70 -69.37
C LEU A 415 -45.19 24.24 -70.54
N LYS A 416 -45.51 22.94 -70.61
CA LYS A 416 -46.46 22.39 -71.61
C LYS A 416 -47.89 22.89 -71.40
N ARG A 417 -48.33 23.12 -70.15
CA ARG A 417 -49.65 23.70 -69.84
C ARG A 417 -49.75 25.19 -70.18
N ARG A 418 -48.68 25.97 -70.02
CA ARG A 418 -48.63 27.37 -70.46
C ARG A 418 -48.77 27.50 -71.98
N LYS A 419 -48.01 26.68 -72.74
CA LYS A 419 -48.13 26.63 -74.21
C LYS A 419 -49.51 26.16 -74.73
N LYS A 420 -50.27 25.41 -73.93
CA LYS A 420 -51.64 24.98 -74.29
C LYS A 420 -52.69 26.06 -73.97
N LYS A 421 -52.50 26.86 -72.92
CA LYS A 421 -53.39 27.99 -72.58
C LYS A 421 -53.24 29.18 -73.54
N GLU A 422 -52.05 29.42 -74.08
CA GLU A 422 -51.84 30.46 -75.11
C GLU A 422 -52.44 30.12 -76.47
N ARG A 423 -52.76 28.85 -76.74
CA ARG A 423 -53.42 28.41 -77.99
C ARG A 423 -54.96 28.41 -77.94
N GLN A 424 -55.56 28.64 -76.77
CA GLN A 424 -57.03 28.60 -76.57
C GLN A 424 -57.64 29.96 -76.21
N ALA A 425 -56.86 31.05 -76.24
CA ALA A 425 -57.33 32.41 -76.06
C ALA A 425 -57.09 33.20 -77.35
N GLY A 426 -58.01 33.08 -78.29
CA GLY A 426 -57.95 33.80 -79.57
C GLY A 426 -59.27 33.66 -80.34
N GLU A 427 -60.34 34.28 -79.83
CA GLU A 427 -61.62 34.66 -80.47
C GLU A 427 -62.65 34.90 -79.34
N GLY A 428 -63.28 36.05 -79.07
CA GLY A 428 -63.33 37.36 -79.71
C GLY A 428 -63.86 38.45 -78.74
N LYS A 429 -63.75 39.69 -79.23
CA LYS A 429 -64.11 41.07 -78.78
C LYS A 429 -65.44 41.24 -78.00
N CYS A 430 -65.79 42.32 -77.29
CA CYS A 430 -65.22 43.58 -76.78
C CYS A 430 -66.38 44.34 -76.08
N LYS A 431 -66.18 45.05 -74.96
CA LYS A 431 -66.84 46.35 -74.72
C LYS A 431 -66.20 47.14 -73.58
N VAL A 432 -65.97 48.41 -73.89
CA VAL A 432 -65.35 49.48 -73.10
C VAL A 432 -66.37 50.11 -72.14
N ARG A 433 -65.94 50.50 -70.93
CA ARG A 433 -66.41 51.71 -70.22
C ARG A 433 -65.27 52.32 -69.41
N TYR A 434 -65.16 53.65 -69.53
CA TYR A 434 -64.22 54.54 -68.86
C TYR A 434 -64.77 54.99 -67.49
N CYS A 435 -63.90 55.18 -66.50
CA CYS A 435 -63.63 56.48 -65.84
C CYS A 435 -62.53 56.33 -64.77
N SER A 436 -61.53 57.22 -64.85
CA SER A 436 -60.28 57.37 -64.06
C SER A 436 -60.51 58.10 -62.71
N PRO A 437 -59.48 58.65 -62.01
CA PRO A 437 -58.10 58.22 -61.72
C PRO A 437 -57.79 58.25 -60.20
N VAL A 438 -56.56 57.86 -59.78
CA VAL A 438 -55.66 58.57 -58.85
C VAL A 438 -54.55 57.60 -58.37
N SER A 439 -53.29 57.98 -58.64
CA SER A 439 -52.03 57.44 -58.11
C SER A 439 -51.56 58.33 -56.92
N PRO A 440 -50.37 58.20 -56.28
CA PRO A 440 -49.33 57.15 -56.30
C PRO A 440 -48.70 56.84 -54.90
N GLY A 441 -47.75 55.90 -54.86
CA GLY A 441 -46.70 55.77 -53.84
C GLY A 441 -46.04 54.38 -53.88
N PHE A 442 -44.87 54.15 -54.52
CA PHE A 442 -43.48 54.36 -54.02
C PHE A 442 -43.31 53.87 -52.57
N ASP A 443 -42.34 53.06 -52.13
CA ASP A 443 -41.03 52.55 -52.59
C ASP A 443 -40.85 51.17 -51.86
N ASN A 444 -40.26 50.09 -52.40
CA ASN A 444 -38.88 49.84 -52.83
C ASN A 444 -37.82 49.76 -51.69
N ARG A 445 -37.04 48.67 -51.76
CA ARG A 445 -35.71 48.40 -51.16
C ARG A 445 -35.65 47.95 -49.69
N LYS A 446 -35.22 46.70 -49.44
CA LYS A 446 -33.86 46.11 -49.46
C LYS A 446 -33.16 46.27 -48.11
N TYR A 447 -32.67 45.16 -47.56
CA TYR A 447 -31.26 44.80 -47.26
C TYR A 447 -31.32 43.73 -46.13
N PHE A 448 -30.79 42.51 -46.30
CA PHE A 448 -29.39 42.12 -46.02
C PHE A 448 -28.99 42.50 -44.57
N GLN A 449 -28.45 41.66 -43.70
CA GLN A 449 -27.55 40.52 -43.84
C GLN A 449 -27.23 39.99 -42.42
N SER A 450 -26.74 38.73 -42.30
CA SER A 450 -25.78 38.27 -41.27
C SER A 450 -26.26 38.23 -39.81
N SER A 451 -25.71 37.46 -38.87
CA SER A 451 -24.93 36.21 -38.75
C SER A 451 -24.62 36.08 -37.24
N TYR A 452 -24.01 34.96 -36.85
CA TYR A 452 -23.44 34.61 -35.52
C TYR A 452 -24.42 34.12 -34.44
N PHE A 453 -24.29 32.89 -33.92
CA PHE A 453 -23.26 32.28 -33.02
C PHE A 453 -23.58 32.55 -31.55
N ASP A 454 -23.81 31.47 -30.79
CA ASP A 454 -23.33 31.18 -29.41
C ASP A 454 -24.22 30.07 -28.80
N LEU A 455 -23.72 28.87 -28.43
CA LEU A 455 -22.86 28.45 -27.31
C LEU A 455 -23.59 28.30 -25.95
N LEU A 456 -23.23 27.21 -25.26
CA LEU A 456 -23.51 26.78 -23.87
C LEU A 456 -24.84 26.02 -23.67
N ILE A 457 -24.88 24.82 -23.05
CA ILE A 457 -24.02 24.14 -22.06
C ILE A 457 -23.85 22.67 -22.44
#